data_AF-A0ABD1RDL8-F1
#
_entry.id   AF-A0ABD1RDL8-F1
#
_cell.length_a   1.000
_cell.length_b   1.000
_cell.length_c   1.000
_cell.angle_alpha   90.00
_cell.angle_beta   90.00
_cell.angle_gamma   90.00
#
_symmetry.space_group_name_H-M   'P 1'
#
loop_
_entity.id
_entity.type
_entity.pdbx_description
1 polymer ?
#
loop_
_entity_poly.entity_id
_entity_poly.type
_entity_poly.pdbx_seq_one_letter_code
_entity_poly.pdbx_strand_id
1 'polypeptide(L)'
;MIIPVWEISDSTESLFRNMIAYEYYLTGSPQRYVTDYVFFMHCLVHSPEDAKLLCRSGIISNFLGADEMVYRVINQLGKNIIISDKFSYSNIFHNVNIHCGRTRNIWMATLRRDYFSSPWALISLLAAITLLVLTIIQTTFAILSYSKSDLDLIIQFFKSINFLAGSQKNQVPIHDGKRSDILIDSPRSINSLRRPILTSSNVSRQSM
;
A
#
# COMPACT_ATOMS: atom_id res chain seq x y z
N MET A 1 16.85 -12.52 -17.66
CA MET A 1 17.89 -13.57 -17.61
C MET A 1 17.22 -14.88 -17.96
N ILE A 2 17.83 -15.68 -18.83
CA ILE A 2 17.43 -17.07 -19.09
C ILE A 2 18.50 -17.94 -18.45
N ILE A 3 18.11 -18.96 -17.68
CA ILE A 3 19.01 -19.97 -17.15
C ILE A 3 19.00 -21.14 -18.15
N PRO A 4 20.15 -21.65 -18.61
CA PRO A 4 20.21 -22.86 -19.44
C PRO A 4 19.56 -24.04 -18.72
N VAL A 5 18.87 -24.91 -19.48
CA VAL A 5 18.33 -26.15 -18.92
C VAL A 5 19.49 -27.08 -18.55
N TRP A 6 19.51 -27.59 -17.32
CA TRP A 6 20.52 -28.54 -16.86
C TRP A 6 19.96 -29.96 -16.86
N GLU A 7 20.49 -30.82 -17.71
CA GLU A 7 20.17 -32.25 -17.73
C GLU A 7 21.00 -33.00 -16.68
N ILE A 8 20.31 -33.71 -15.78
CA ILE A 8 20.93 -34.39 -14.64
C ILE A 8 20.62 -35.89 -14.70
N SER A 9 21.70 -36.67 -14.81
CA SER A 9 21.77 -38.12 -15.02
C SER A 9 22.85 -38.73 -14.12
N ASP A 10 22.98 -40.06 -14.07
CA ASP A 10 24.02 -40.74 -13.28
C ASP A 10 25.45 -40.33 -13.67
N SER A 11 25.67 -39.98 -14.94
CA SER A 11 26.97 -39.48 -15.43
C SER A 11 27.27 -38.02 -15.08
N THR A 12 26.28 -37.24 -14.64
CA THR A 12 26.43 -35.80 -14.46
C THR A 12 27.43 -35.45 -13.34
N GLU A 13 27.50 -36.22 -12.25
CA GLU A 13 28.49 -35.95 -11.19
C GLU A 13 29.94 -36.12 -11.69
N SER A 14 30.25 -37.26 -12.34
CA SER A 14 31.62 -37.54 -12.79
C SER A 14 32.05 -36.63 -13.95
N LEU A 15 31.15 -36.33 -14.89
CA LEU A 15 31.41 -35.41 -15.99
C LEU A 15 31.75 -34.00 -15.49
N PHE A 16 30.93 -33.43 -14.61
CA PHE A 16 31.18 -32.08 -14.10
C PHE A 16 32.40 -32.02 -13.17
N ARG A 17 32.66 -33.06 -12.35
CA ARG A 17 33.91 -33.14 -11.57
C ARG A 17 35.15 -33.15 -12.45
N ASN A 18 35.14 -33.89 -13.56
CA ASN A 18 36.26 -33.93 -14.50
C ASN A 18 36.47 -32.58 -15.22
N MET A 19 35.39 -31.88 -15.60
CA MET A 19 35.48 -30.53 -16.16
C MET A 19 36.00 -29.50 -15.15
N ILE A 20 35.54 -29.55 -13.90
CA ILE A 20 36.01 -28.67 -12.82
C ILE A 20 37.51 -28.93 -12.54
N ALA A 21 37.94 -30.20 -12.48
CA ALA A 21 39.36 -30.54 -12.34
C ALA A 21 40.20 -29.99 -13.52
N TYR A 22 39.71 -30.12 -14.75
CA TYR A 22 40.34 -29.53 -15.93
C TYR A 22 40.47 -28.00 -15.83
N GLU A 23 39.42 -27.29 -15.38
CA GLU A 23 39.46 -25.83 -15.13
C GLU A 23 40.43 -25.42 -14.00
N TYR A 24 40.79 -26.31 -13.07
CA TYR A 24 41.83 -26.05 -12.07
C TYR A 24 43.25 -26.28 -12.62
N TYR A 25 43.47 -27.35 -13.40
CA TYR A 25 44.79 -27.68 -13.93
C TYR A 25 45.18 -26.88 -15.20
N LEU A 26 44.21 -26.27 -15.89
CA LEU A 26 44.43 -25.40 -17.05
C LEU A 26 45.02 -24.03 -16.63
N THR A 27 46.29 -24.06 -16.24
CA THR A 27 47.07 -22.91 -15.77
C THR A 27 47.03 -21.77 -16.79
N GLY A 28 46.33 -20.68 -16.46
CA GLY A 28 46.24 -19.48 -17.28
C GLY A 28 44.84 -19.11 -17.77
N SER A 29 43.82 -19.96 -17.60
CA SER A 29 42.44 -19.51 -17.86
C SER A 29 42.02 -18.44 -16.83
N PRO A 30 41.59 -17.23 -17.25
CA PRO A 30 41.17 -16.18 -16.32
C PRO A 30 39.76 -16.39 -15.76
N GLN A 31 39.03 -17.41 -16.24
CA GLN A 31 37.62 -17.65 -15.91
C GLN A 31 37.32 -19.15 -15.90
N ARG A 32 36.42 -19.57 -14.99
CA ARG A 32 36.05 -20.97 -14.74
C ARG A 32 34.55 -21.15 -14.97
N TYR A 33 34.12 -21.14 -16.23
CA TYR A 33 32.70 -21.09 -16.58
C TYR A 33 31.90 -22.29 -16.05
N VAL A 34 32.49 -23.49 -16.05
CA VAL A 34 31.80 -24.70 -15.55
C VAL A 34 31.71 -24.66 -14.03
N THR A 35 32.83 -24.36 -13.35
CA THR A 35 32.90 -24.22 -11.89
C THR A 35 31.93 -23.15 -11.38
N ASP A 36 31.91 -21.97 -12.02
CA ASP A 36 31.03 -20.86 -11.67
C ASP A 36 29.55 -21.22 -11.87
N TYR A 37 29.21 -21.95 -12.94
CA TYR A 37 27.84 -22.38 -13.22
C TYR A 37 27.35 -23.46 -12.25
N VAL A 38 28.18 -24.45 -11.93
CA VAL A 38 27.86 -25.48 -10.92
C VAL A 38 27.70 -24.84 -9.54
N PHE A 39 28.55 -23.88 -9.17
CA PHE A 39 28.38 -23.14 -7.92
C PHE A 39 27.08 -22.30 -7.91
N PHE A 40 26.76 -21.61 -8.99
CA PHE A 40 25.50 -20.87 -9.14
C PHE A 40 24.28 -21.79 -8.95
N MET A 41 24.25 -22.94 -9.63
CA MET A 41 23.16 -23.91 -9.47
C MET A 41 23.10 -24.55 -8.08
N HIS A 42 24.26 -24.82 -7.45
CA HIS A 42 24.33 -25.28 -6.06
C HIS A 42 23.73 -24.25 -5.08
N CYS A 43 23.95 -22.96 -5.30
CA CYS A 43 23.30 -21.91 -4.50
C CYS A 43 21.79 -21.78 -4.75
N LEU A 44 21.24 -22.31 -5.85
CA LEU A 44 19.80 -22.37 -6.10
C LEU A 44 19.13 -23.61 -5.49
N VAL A 45 19.90 -24.65 -5.13
CA VAL A 45 19.38 -25.96 -4.67
C VAL A 45 19.89 -26.27 -3.28
N HIS A 46 19.25 -25.69 -2.26
CA HIS A 46 19.60 -25.91 -0.86
C HIS A 46 18.83 -27.09 -0.24
N SER A 47 17.68 -27.45 -0.82
CA SER A 47 16.78 -28.51 -0.37
C SER A 47 16.24 -29.37 -1.54
N PRO A 48 15.68 -30.56 -1.27
CA PRO A 48 14.91 -31.33 -2.25
C PRO A 48 13.71 -30.56 -2.82
N GLU A 49 13.09 -29.69 -2.01
CA GLU A 49 12.00 -28.81 -2.43
C GLU A 49 12.45 -27.81 -3.50
N ASP A 50 13.65 -27.26 -3.39
CA ASP A 50 14.23 -26.36 -4.41
C ASP A 50 14.53 -27.12 -5.70
N ALA A 51 15.14 -28.31 -5.61
CA ALA A 51 15.38 -29.17 -6.77
C ALA A 51 14.06 -29.47 -7.51
N LYS A 52 13.03 -29.88 -6.78
CA LYS A 52 11.66 -30.14 -7.27
C LYS A 52 11.00 -28.91 -7.89
N LEU A 53 11.26 -27.71 -7.36
CA LEU A 53 10.79 -26.45 -7.93
C LEU A 53 11.48 -26.14 -9.28
N LEU A 54 12.79 -26.38 -9.39
CA LEU A 54 13.56 -26.19 -10.62
C LEU A 54 13.28 -27.26 -11.69
N CYS A 55 12.99 -28.50 -11.30
CA CYS A 55 12.43 -29.51 -12.21
C CYS A 55 11.09 -29.04 -12.78
N ARG A 56 10.18 -28.55 -11.92
CA ARG A 56 8.84 -28.08 -12.31
C ARG A 56 8.83 -26.81 -13.16
N SER A 57 9.85 -25.97 -13.06
CA SER A 57 10.01 -24.78 -13.92
C SER A 57 10.75 -25.07 -15.24
N GLY A 58 11.18 -26.32 -15.47
CA GLY A 58 11.94 -26.72 -16.66
C GLY A 58 13.38 -26.23 -16.68
N ILE A 59 13.92 -25.75 -15.54
CA ILE A 59 15.33 -25.33 -15.41
C ILE A 59 16.23 -26.55 -15.22
N ILE A 60 15.72 -27.62 -14.61
CA ILE A 60 16.40 -28.92 -14.51
C ILE A 60 15.57 -29.98 -15.25
N SER A 61 16.24 -30.81 -16.06
CA SER A 61 15.67 -32.03 -16.61
C SER A 61 16.17 -33.23 -15.79
N ASN A 62 15.25 -33.91 -15.11
CA ASN A 62 15.54 -34.98 -14.15
C ASN A 62 15.48 -36.36 -14.82
N PHE A 63 16.65 -36.92 -15.15
CA PHE A 63 16.78 -38.31 -15.65
C PHE A 63 17.13 -39.32 -14.53
N LEU A 64 17.26 -38.86 -13.28
CA LEU A 64 17.50 -39.70 -12.09
C LEU A 64 16.21 -40.27 -11.47
N GLY A 65 15.03 -39.90 -12.00
CA GLY A 65 13.72 -40.39 -11.58
C GLY A 65 13.19 -39.85 -10.24
N ALA A 66 14.03 -39.23 -9.40
CA ALA A 66 13.64 -38.66 -8.12
C ALA A 66 14.31 -37.29 -7.86
N ASP A 67 13.56 -36.31 -7.35
CA ASP A 67 14.07 -34.95 -7.10
C ASP A 67 15.12 -34.91 -5.96
N GLU A 68 15.03 -35.83 -5.01
CA GLU A 68 16.04 -36.02 -3.96
C GLU A 68 17.41 -36.44 -4.52
N MET A 69 17.42 -37.21 -5.62
CA MET A 69 18.66 -37.64 -6.27
C MET A 69 19.31 -36.48 -7.04
N VAL A 70 18.50 -35.60 -7.66
CA VAL A 70 18.97 -34.32 -8.23
C VAL A 70 19.60 -33.45 -7.14
N TYR A 71 18.90 -33.24 -6.02
CA TYR A 71 19.44 -32.50 -4.87
C TYR A 71 20.79 -33.09 -4.39
N ARG A 72 20.88 -34.42 -4.24
CA ARG A 72 22.11 -35.09 -3.83
C ARG A 72 23.25 -34.86 -4.82
N VAL A 73 23.04 -35.00 -6.13
CA VAL A 73 24.09 -34.77 -7.14
C VAL A 73 24.58 -33.32 -7.13
N ILE A 74 23.68 -32.34 -7.03
CA ILE A 74 24.05 -30.92 -7.00
C ILE A 74 24.81 -30.57 -5.70
N ASN A 75 24.35 -31.05 -4.54
CA ASN A 75 25.04 -30.89 -3.25
C ASN A 75 26.43 -31.55 -3.27
N GLN A 76 26.55 -32.75 -3.83
CA GLN A 76 27.85 -33.42 -4.01
C GLN A 76 28.78 -32.62 -4.93
N LEU A 77 28.28 -32.11 -6.06
CA LEU A 77 29.05 -31.28 -6.98
C LEU A 77 29.53 -29.96 -6.37
N GLY A 78 28.71 -29.31 -5.53
CA GLY A 78 29.05 -28.07 -4.85
C GLY A 78 30.19 -28.19 -3.81
N LYS A 79 30.45 -29.41 -3.30
CA LYS A 79 31.52 -29.65 -2.32
C LYS A 79 32.90 -29.43 -2.94
N ASN A 80 33.75 -28.73 -2.19
CA ASN A 80 35.14 -28.42 -2.52
C ASN A 80 35.33 -27.53 -3.76
N ILE A 81 34.29 -26.79 -4.19
CA ILE A 81 34.45 -25.75 -5.21
C ILE A 81 35.19 -24.53 -4.61
N ILE A 82 36.31 -24.18 -5.23
CA ILE A 82 37.07 -22.96 -4.98
C ILE A 82 36.76 -21.96 -6.11
N ILE A 83 35.93 -20.98 -5.80
CA ILE A 83 35.51 -19.89 -6.70
C ILE A 83 36.72 -18.94 -6.96
N SER A 84 36.72 -18.23 -8.09
CA SER A 84 37.67 -17.14 -8.36
C SER A 84 37.06 -15.77 -8.01
N ASP A 85 37.89 -14.79 -7.67
CA ASP A 85 37.49 -13.38 -7.50
C ASP A 85 36.72 -12.83 -8.73
N LYS A 86 36.95 -13.41 -9.92
CA LYS A 86 36.27 -13.09 -11.17
C LYS A 86 34.97 -13.89 -11.40
N PHE A 87 34.25 -14.22 -10.34
CA PHE A 87 33.03 -15.02 -10.39
C PHE A 87 31.98 -14.47 -11.38
N SER A 88 31.65 -15.27 -12.40
CA SER A 88 30.84 -14.87 -13.55
C SER A 88 29.42 -14.41 -13.21
N TYR A 89 28.84 -14.94 -12.13
CA TYR A 89 27.47 -14.62 -11.69
C TYR A 89 27.41 -13.57 -10.58
N SER A 90 28.54 -12.97 -10.19
CA SER A 90 28.64 -11.95 -9.12
C SER A 90 27.62 -10.82 -9.24
N ASN A 91 27.48 -10.22 -10.42
CA ASN A 91 26.48 -9.17 -10.71
C ASN A 91 25.04 -9.68 -10.56
N ILE A 92 24.77 -10.95 -10.86
CA ILE A 92 23.43 -11.56 -10.72
C ILE A 92 23.09 -11.74 -9.24
N PHE A 93 24.01 -12.28 -8.44
CA PHE A 93 23.86 -12.33 -6.97
C PHE A 93 23.68 -10.94 -6.37
N HIS A 94 24.45 -9.93 -6.81
CA HIS A 94 24.32 -8.55 -6.35
C HIS A 94 22.93 -7.97 -6.63
N ASN A 95 22.42 -8.14 -7.86
CA ASN A 95 21.08 -7.66 -8.24
C ASN A 95 19.95 -8.41 -7.52
N VAL A 96 20.09 -9.72 -7.31
CA VAL A 96 19.14 -10.52 -6.51
C VAL A 96 19.16 -10.06 -5.05
N ASN A 97 20.34 -9.84 -4.46
CA ASN A 97 20.47 -9.36 -3.08
C ASN A 97 19.86 -7.96 -2.90
N ILE A 98 20.09 -7.04 -3.83
CA ILE A 98 19.42 -5.73 -3.86
C ILE A 98 17.89 -5.90 -3.99
N HIS A 99 17.42 -6.83 -4.81
CA HIS A 99 15.98 -7.09 -4.96
C HIS A 99 15.36 -7.63 -3.67
N CYS A 100 15.99 -8.62 -3.03
CA CYS A 100 15.51 -9.22 -1.78
C CYS A 100 15.63 -8.25 -0.59
N GLY A 101 16.69 -7.44 -0.52
CA GLY A 101 16.92 -6.47 0.55
C GLY A 101 16.04 -5.20 0.49
N ARG A 102 15.30 -4.96 -0.60
CA ARG A 102 14.36 -3.84 -0.68
C ARG A 102 13.21 -4.02 0.30
N THR A 103 13.01 -3.07 1.21
CA THR A 103 11.97 -3.07 2.25
C THR A 103 10.58 -3.47 1.75
N ARG A 104 10.15 -2.95 0.59
CA ARG A 104 8.86 -3.31 -0.03
C ARG A 104 8.75 -4.80 -0.37
N ASN A 105 9.84 -5.40 -0.84
CA ASN A 105 9.89 -6.80 -1.24
C ASN A 105 9.98 -7.72 -0.03
N ILE A 106 10.69 -7.31 1.04
CA ILE A 106 10.65 -7.97 2.36
C ILE A 106 9.22 -7.97 2.90
N TRP A 107 8.57 -6.80 2.96
CA TRP A 107 7.17 -6.69 3.41
C TRP A 107 6.22 -7.54 2.56
N MET A 108 6.35 -7.55 1.23
CA MET A 108 5.54 -8.43 0.36
C MET A 108 5.83 -9.92 0.60
N ALA A 109 7.06 -10.31 0.91
CA ALA A 109 7.40 -11.69 1.26
C ALA A 109 6.80 -12.10 2.61
N THR A 110 6.87 -11.23 3.63
CA THR A 110 6.21 -11.43 4.95
C THR A 110 4.69 -11.50 4.80
N LEU A 111 4.07 -10.53 4.11
CA LEU A 111 2.63 -10.55 3.81
C LEU A 111 2.22 -11.85 3.09
N ARG A 112 2.99 -12.30 2.09
CA ARG A 112 2.69 -13.57 1.41
C ARG A 112 2.88 -14.78 2.34
N ARG A 113 3.92 -14.80 3.17
CA ARG A 113 4.19 -15.89 4.12
C ARG A 113 3.09 -16.01 5.16
N ASP A 114 2.63 -14.90 5.73
CA ASP A 114 1.82 -14.92 6.94
C ASP A 114 0.31 -14.89 6.64
N TYR A 115 -0.11 -14.24 5.54
CA TYR A 115 -1.53 -14.13 5.16
C TYR A 115 -1.99 -15.16 4.12
N PHE A 116 -1.10 -15.67 3.26
CA PHE A 116 -1.46 -16.68 2.25
C PHE A 116 -1.08 -18.12 2.63
N SER A 117 -0.39 -18.34 3.75
CA SER A 117 -0.17 -19.70 4.30
C SER A 117 -1.41 -20.27 5.00
N SER A 118 -2.27 -19.41 5.55
CA SER A 118 -3.51 -19.80 6.22
C SER A 118 -4.73 -19.20 5.50
N PRO A 119 -5.66 -20.01 4.95
CA PRO A 119 -6.85 -19.47 4.29
C PRO A 119 -7.72 -18.66 5.26
N TRP A 120 -7.68 -18.96 6.55
CA TRP A 120 -8.38 -18.20 7.60
C TRP A 120 -7.82 -16.79 7.77
N ALA A 121 -6.51 -16.58 7.62
CA ALA A 121 -5.90 -15.25 7.69
C ALA A 121 -6.35 -14.38 6.51
N LEU A 122 -6.43 -14.96 5.30
CA LEU A 122 -6.94 -14.30 4.10
C LEU A 122 -8.43 -13.94 4.23
N ILE A 123 -9.27 -14.85 4.75
CA ILE A 123 -10.71 -14.57 4.99
C ILE A 123 -10.88 -13.45 6.03
N SER A 124 -10.11 -13.49 7.12
CA SER A 124 -10.13 -12.45 8.17
C SER A 124 -9.72 -11.08 7.62
N LEU A 125 -8.67 -11.03 6.80
CA LEU A 125 -8.21 -9.81 6.13
C LEU A 125 -9.29 -9.23 5.20
N LEU A 126 -9.95 -10.08 4.39
CA LEU A 126 -11.06 -9.64 3.53
C LEU A 126 -12.24 -9.09 4.35
N ALA A 127 -12.62 -9.78 5.43
CA ALA A 127 -13.67 -9.31 6.33
C ALA A 127 -13.33 -7.93 6.92
N ALA A 128 -12.12 -7.76 7.45
CA ALA A 128 -11.64 -6.48 7.98
C ALA A 128 -11.65 -5.36 6.93
N ILE A 129 -11.25 -5.63 5.68
CA ILE A 129 -11.31 -4.67 4.57
C ILE A 129 -12.75 -4.29 4.24
N THR A 130 -13.68 -5.25 4.16
CA THR A 130 -15.10 -4.94 3.89
C THR A 130 -15.74 -4.12 4.99
N LEU A 131 -15.43 -4.40 6.26
CA LEU A 131 -15.89 -3.60 7.41
C LEU A 131 -15.28 -2.19 7.41
N LEU A 132 -14.00 -2.03 7.04
CA LEU A 132 -13.36 -0.73 6.90
C LEU A 132 -14.04 0.12 5.83
N VAL A 133 -14.27 -0.45 4.64
CA VAL A 133 -14.97 0.22 3.52
C VAL A 133 -16.39 0.59 3.91
N LEU A 134 -17.14 -0.32 4.54
CA LEU A 134 -18.49 -0.05 5.04
C LEU A 134 -18.50 1.07 6.08
N THR A 135 -17.53 1.10 7.00
CA THR A 135 -17.40 2.15 8.01
C THR A 135 -17.12 3.50 7.37
N ILE A 136 -16.20 3.58 6.39
CA ILE A 136 -15.91 4.83 5.65
C ILE A 136 -17.17 5.36 4.93
N ILE A 137 -17.93 4.47 4.30
CA ILE A 137 -19.19 4.81 3.62
C ILE A 137 -20.22 5.33 4.63
N GLN A 138 -20.42 4.63 5.75
CA GLN A 138 -21.33 5.03 6.82
C GLN A 138 -20.94 6.38 7.44
N THR A 139 -19.65 6.59 7.76
CA THR A 139 -19.14 7.86 8.29
C THR A 139 -19.35 9.01 7.30
N THR A 140 -19.13 8.78 6.01
CA THR A 140 -19.34 9.79 4.96
C THR A 140 -20.82 10.17 4.84
N PHE A 141 -21.73 9.19 4.83
CA PHE A 141 -23.17 9.45 4.84
C PHE A 141 -23.64 10.12 6.13
N ALA A 142 -23.08 9.78 7.29
CA ALA A 142 -23.41 10.42 8.56
C ALA A 142 -23.00 11.90 8.62
N ILE A 143 -21.81 12.24 8.10
CA ILE A 143 -21.36 13.64 8.01
C ILE A 143 -22.27 14.43 7.06
N LEU A 144 -22.58 13.88 5.88
CA LEU A 144 -23.48 14.51 4.91
C LEU A 144 -24.92 14.69 5.45
N SER A 145 -25.44 13.72 6.20
CA SER A 145 -26.77 13.81 6.79
C SER A 145 -26.81 14.80 7.95
N TYR A 146 -25.76 14.90 8.76
CA TYR A 146 -25.65 15.87 9.85
C TYR A 146 -25.66 17.32 9.32
N SER A 147 -24.79 17.64 8.36
CA SER A 147 -24.74 18.98 7.75
C SER A 147 -26.04 19.37 7.02
N LYS A 148 -26.81 18.40 6.53
CA LYS A 148 -28.16 18.65 5.99
C LYS A 148 -29.20 18.87 7.09
N SER A 149 -29.14 18.09 8.17
CA SER A 149 -30.12 18.11 9.27
C SER A 149 -30.11 19.44 10.03
N ASP A 150 -28.95 20.00 10.34
CA ASP A 150 -28.84 21.33 10.98
C ASP A 150 -29.47 22.43 10.11
N LEU A 151 -29.26 22.37 8.79
CA LEU A 151 -29.84 23.35 7.86
C LEU A 151 -31.37 23.20 7.77
N ASP A 152 -31.89 21.98 7.64
CA ASP A 152 -33.34 21.72 7.61
C ASP A 152 -34.02 22.10 8.94
N LEU A 153 -33.33 21.93 10.09
CA LEU A 153 -33.81 22.37 11.40
C LEU A 153 -33.88 23.90 11.50
N ILE A 154 -32.84 24.62 11.06
CA ILE A 154 -32.83 26.08 11.00
C ILE A 154 -33.95 26.59 10.07
N ILE A 155 -34.16 25.94 8.92
CA ILE A 155 -35.25 26.28 7.99
C ILE A 155 -36.63 26.02 8.63
N GLN A 156 -36.83 24.92 9.36
CA GLN A 156 -38.07 24.71 10.13
C GLN A 156 -38.29 25.79 11.19
N PHE A 157 -37.24 26.17 11.93
CA PHE A 157 -37.33 27.18 12.99
C PHE A 157 -37.75 28.55 12.43
N PHE A 158 -37.09 29.02 11.36
CA PHE A 158 -37.49 30.25 10.66
C PHE A 158 -38.88 30.17 10.03
N LYS A 159 -39.28 29.00 9.51
CA LYS A 159 -40.64 28.79 8.98
C LYS A 159 -41.70 28.87 10.07
N SER A 160 -41.43 28.32 11.26
CA SER A 160 -42.31 28.40 12.43
C SER A 160 -42.47 29.84 12.95
N ILE A 161 -41.36 30.57 13.10
CA ILE A 161 -41.39 31.98 13.52
C ILE A 161 -42.17 32.85 12.51
N ASN A 162 -41.93 32.70 11.21
CA ASN A 162 -42.66 33.47 10.19
C ASN A 162 -44.14 33.09 10.11
N PHE A 163 -44.51 31.83 10.37
CA PHE A 163 -45.91 31.41 10.45
C PHE A 163 -46.64 32.06 11.63
N LEU A 164 -46.02 32.08 12.82
CA LEU A 164 -46.58 32.74 14.01
C LEU A 164 -46.69 34.27 13.81
N ALA A 165 -45.67 34.90 13.24
CA ALA A 165 -45.68 36.33 12.91
C ALA A 165 -46.73 36.69 11.84
N GLY A 166 -46.97 35.81 10.87
CA GLY A 166 -48.05 35.95 9.88
C GLY A 166 -49.45 35.83 10.51
N SER A 167 -49.63 34.88 11.43
CA SER A 167 -50.92 34.66 12.10
C SER A 167 -51.40 35.87 12.90
N GLN A 168 -50.49 36.62 13.51
CA GLN A 168 -50.82 37.81 14.32
C GLN A 168 -51.25 39.03 13.49
N LYS A 169 -51.17 38.99 12.15
CA LYS A 169 -51.52 40.13 11.28
C LYS A 169 -52.97 40.17 10.81
N ASN A 170 -53.75 39.09 11.00
CA ASN A 170 -55.09 38.94 10.42
C ASN A 170 -56.25 39.12 11.43
N GLN A 171 -55.99 39.60 12.66
CA GLN A 171 -57.02 39.80 13.69
C GLN A 171 -56.93 41.17 14.37
N VAL A 172 -57.22 42.23 13.60
CA VAL A 172 -57.55 43.56 14.14
C VAL A 172 -58.84 44.04 13.48
N PRO A 173 -59.99 44.11 14.19
CA PRO A 173 -61.21 44.68 13.64
C PRO A 173 -61.10 46.21 13.56
N ILE A 174 -61.38 46.76 12.39
CA ILE A 174 -61.47 48.22 12.20
C ILE A 174 -62.81 48.68 12.79
N HIS A 175 -62.78 49.66 13.69
CA HIS A 175 -63.98 50.31 14.21
C HIS A 175 -64.17 51.67 13.52
N ASP A 176 -65.36 51.94 13.01
CA ASP A 176 -65.69 53.21 12.33
C ASP A 176 -65.54 54.42 13.27
N GLY A 177 -65.06 55.54 12.70
CA GLY A 177 -64.68 56.72 13.46
C GLY A 177 -65.51 57.98 13.14
N LYS A 178 -65.50 58.94 14.08
CA LYS A 178 -65.88 60.33 13.78
C LYS A 178 -65.25 61.31 14.79
N ARG A 179 -64.57 62.34 14.24
CA ARG A 179 -64.59 63.78 14.59
C ARG A 179 -65.16 64.15 15.98
N SER A 180 -64.54 65.00 16.81
CA SER A 180 -63.83 66.27 16.52
C SER A 180 -62.91 66.66 17.69
N ASP A 181 -61.98 67.63 17.66
CA ASP A 181 -61.11 68.37 16.70
C ASP A 181 -60.15 69.22 17.63
N ILE A 182 -59.43 70.28 17.17
CA ILE A 182 -58.63 71.26 18.00
C ILE A 182 -57.29 70.70 18.58
N LEU A 183 -56.11 71.36 18.66
CA LEU A 183 -55.36 72.52 18.09
C LEU A 183 -54.09 72.67 19.01
N ILE A 184 -53.08 73.47 18.62
CA ILE A 184 -52.01 74.09 19.46
C ILE A 184 -50.67 73.31 19.64
N ASP A 185 -49.61 73.86 19.01
CA ASP A 185 -48.16 73.87 19.36
C ASP A 185 -47.36 72.56 19.63
N SER A 186 -46.00 72.54 19.63
CA SER A 186 -44.96 73.40 19.01
C SER A 186 -43.67 72.57 18.83
N PRO A 187 -42.72 72.92 17.93
CA PRO A 187 -41.57 72.07 17.64
C PRO A 187 -40.29 72.36 18.44
N ARG A 188 -39.60 71.29 18.89
CA ARG A 188 -38.13 71.18 19.04
C ARG A 188 -37.79 69.67 19.12
N SER A 189 -37.05 69.03 18.21
CA SER A 189 -35.74 69.32 17.57
C SER A 189 -34.53 68.95 18.43
N ILE A 190 -33.39 68.81 17.76
CA ILE A 190 -32.02 68.92 18.30
C ILE A 190 -31.44 67.66 18.99
N ASN A 191 -30.45 67.08 18.27
CA ASN A 191 -29.20 66.52 18.77
C ASN A 191 -29.15 65.11 19.41
N SER A 192 -28.04 64.36 19.29
CA SER A 192 -26.85 64.51 18.40
C SER A 192 -25.96 63.26 18.40
N LEU A 193 -24.91 63.27 17.56
CA LEU A 193 -23.54 62.72 17.77
C LEU A 193 -23.44 61.37 18.54
N ARG A 194 -22.83 60.34 17.94
CA ARG A 194 -21.38 60.33 17.67
C ARG A 194 -21.01 59.25 16.63
N ARG A 195 -19.96 59.50 15.82
CA ARG A 195 -19.40 58.50 14.86
C ARG A 195 -18.28 57.65 15.53
N PRO A 196 -17.35 56.97 14.81
CA PRO A 196 -17.13 55.54 14.94
C PRO A 196 -15.76 55.23 15.61
N ILE A 197 -15.26 53.99 15.47
CA ILE A 197 -13.95 53.74 14.83
C ILE A 197 -13.83 52.26 14.41
N LEU A 198 -12.95 52.03 13.43
CA LEU A 198 -12.75 50.80 12.67
C LEU A 198 -12.18 49.64 13.51
N THR A 199 -12.49 48.41 13.09
CA THR A 199 -11.66 47.22 13.34
C THR A 199 -10.74 46.94 12.16
N SER A 200 -9.52 46.48 12.46
CA SER A 200 -8.57 45.81 11.56
C SER A 200 -7.79 44.83 12.46
N SER A 201 -7.61 43.53 12.17
CA SER A 201 -6.87 42.93 11.03
C SER A 201 -5.42 43.49 10.98
N ASN A 202 -4.29 42.78 10.83
CA ASN A 202 -3.90 41.41 10.46
C ASN A 202 -2.38 41.25 10.84
N VAL A 203 -1.65 40.11 10.88
CA VAL A 203 -1.88 38.64 10.76
C VAL A 203 -0.59 37.90 11.24
N SER A 204 -0.69 36.61 11.60
CA SER A 204 0.43 35.66 11.88
C SER A 204 1.28 35.90 13.16
N ARG A 205 1.83 34.92 13.88
CA ARG A 205 2.45 33.58 13.61
C ARG A 205 3.91 33.59 13.10
N GLN A 206 4.79 33.01 13.94
CA GLN A 206 6.01 32.26 13.59
C GLN A 206 7.16 33.11 12.96
N SER A 207 8.45 32.78 13.11
CA SER A 207 9.13 31.58 13.64
C SER A 207 10.52 31.91 14.23
N MET A 208 11.08 30.94 14.98
CA MET A 208 12.41 30.92 15.65
C MET A 208 12.48 31.74 16.96
#